data_AF-A0A8C3KRP9-F1
#
_entry.id   AF-A0A8C3KRP9-F1
#
_cell.length_a   1.000
_cell.length_b   1.000
_cell.length_c   1.000
_cell.angle_alpha   90.00
_cell.angle_beta   90.00
_cell.angle_gamma   90.00
#
_symmetry.space_group_name_H-M   'P 1'
#
loop_
_entity.id
_entity.type
_entity.pdbx_description
1 polymer ?
#
loop_
_entity_poly.entity_id
_entity_poly.type
_entity_poly.pdbx_seq_one_letter_code
_entity_poly.pdbx_strand_id
1 'polypeptide(L)' 'MCGSEGECVDEREAVQKKTFTKWVNSHLARGTCRIGDLYSDLRDGRMLLRLLEVLSGEQLDLLPQDL' A
#
# COMPACT_ATOMS: atom_id res chain seq x y z
N MET A 1 -30.34 21.02 5.02
CA MET A 1 -28.93 20.60 4.92
C MET A 1 -28.93 19.08 4.87
N CYS A 2 -28.89 18.51 3.68
CA CYS A 2 -28.75 17.07 3.49
C CYS A 2 -27.40 16.88 2.78
N GLY A 3 -26.35 16.71 3.58
CA GLY A 3 -25.17 16.00 3.12
C GLY A 3 -25.54 14.53 3.14
N SER A 4 -25.45 13.88 1.99
CA SER A 4 -25.92 12.50 1.84
C SER A 4 -24.95 11.61 2.63
N GLU A 5 -25.46 10.63 3.39
CA GLU A 5 -24.65 9.77 4.27
C GLU A 5 -23.45 9.10 3.56
N GLY A 6 -23.47 9.02 2.22
CA GLY A 6 -22.36 8.54 1.39
C GLY A 6 -21.15 9.48 1.24
N GLU A 7 -21.29 10.80 1.40
CA GLU A 7 -20.16 11.75 1.25
C GLU A 7 -19.12 11.56 2.35
N CYS A 8 -19.57 11.35 3.60
CA CYS A 8 -18.68 11.06 4.72
C CYS A 8 -17.94 9.73 4.58
N VAL A 9 -18.53 8.73 3.91
CA VAL A 9 -17.89 7.42 3.73
C VAL A 9 -16.78 7.53 2.69
N ASP A 10 -17.03 8.17 1.55
CA ASP A 10 -16.04 8.38 0.50
C ASP A 10 -14.85 9.22 1.00
N GLU A 11 -15.11 10.28 1.78
CA GLU A 11 -14.05 11.07 2.41
C GLU A 11 -13.20 10.25 3.38
N ARG A 12 -13.84 9.41 4.22
CA ARG A 12 -13.13 8.54 5.16
C ARG A 12 -12.28 7.50 4.44
N GLU A 13 -12.81 6.88 3.38
CA GLU A 13 -12.08 5.91 2.56
C GLU A 13 -10.89 6.57 1.84
N ALA A 14 -11.07 7.77 1.29
CA ALA A 14 -9.99 8.53 0.66
C ALA A 14 -8.87 8.87 1.65
N VAL A 15 -9.22 9.31 2.87
CA VAL A 15 -8.24 9.60 3.94
C VAL A 15 -7.51 8.33 4.37
N GLN A 16 -8.22 7.22 4.54
CA GLN A 16 -7.63 5.93 4.91
C GLN A 16 -6.65 5.45 3.83
N LYS A 17 -7.07 5.46 2.56
CA LYS A 17 -6.24 5.10 1.41
C LYS A 17 -4.98 5.96 1.35
N LYS A 18 -5.11 7.28 1.49
CA LYS A 18 -3.97 8.21 1.47
C LYS A 18 -3.01 7.95 2.63
N THR A 19 -3.54 7.66 3.81
CA THR A 19 -2.74 7.35 5.01
C THR A 19 -1.95 6.07 4.81
N PHE A 20 -2.60 5.00 4.35
CA PHE A 20 -1.93 3.74 4.06
C PHE A 20 -0.89 3.88 2.95
N THR A 21 -1.21 4.60 1.87
CA THR A 21 -0.26 4.84 0.76
C THR A 21 1.01 5.55 1.25
N LYS A 22 0.87 6.55 2.13
CA LYS A 22 2.03 7.22 2.74
C LYS A 22 2.81 6.29 3.67
N TRP A 23 2.10 5.52 4.49
CA TRP A 23 2.73 4.58 5.42
C TRP A 23 3.54 3.52 4.68
N VAL A 24 2.99 2.90 3.64
CA VAL A 24 3.72 1.94 2.79
C VAL A 24 4.95 2.60 2.18
N ASN A 25 4.80 3.79 1.59
CA ASN A 25 5.93 4.52 1.00
C ASN A 25 7.01 4.88 2.03
N SER A 26 6.66 5.12 3.30
CA SER A 26 7.65 5.35 4.36
C SER A 26 8.49 4.11 4.67
N HIS A 27 7.93 2.92 4.51
CA HIS A 27 8.65 1.67 4.72
C HIS A 27 9.46 1.30 3.48
N LEU A 28 8.89 1.50 2.29
CA LEU A 28 9.54 1.19 1.02
C LEU A 28 10.61 2.22 0.61
N ALA A 29 10.66 3.42 1.20
CA ALA A 29 11.60 4.51 0.83
C ALA A 29 13.09 4.14 0.89
N ARG A 30 13.46 3.06 1.59
CA ARG A 30 14.84 2.54 1.62
C ARG A 30 15.20 1.77 0.35
N GLY A 31 14.22 1.22 -0.36
CA GLY A 31 14.36 0.70 -1.72
C GLY A 31 13.86 1.75 -2.70
N THR A 32 14.28 1.68 -3.95
CA THR A 32 13.78 2.57 -5.04
C THR A 32 12.30 2.32 -5.40
N CYS A 33 11.54 1.67 -4.52
CA CYS A 33 10.16 1.27 -4.71
C CYS A 33 9.21 2.29 -4.06
N ARG A 34 8.23 2.75 -4.83
CA ARG A 34 7.18 3.66 -4.35
C ARG A 34 5.85 3.26 -4.99
N ILE A 35 4.79 3.29 -4.22
CA ILE A 35 3.42 3.06 -4.71
C ILE A 35 2.69 4.39 -4.91
N GLY A 36 1.95 4.48 -6.01
CA GLY A 36 1.08 5.60 -6.37
C GLY A 36 -0.38 5.32 -6.03
N ASP A 37 -0.84 4.08 -6.21
CA ASP A 37 -2.19 3.65 -5.87
C ASP A 37 -2.17 2.33 -5.08
N LEU A 38 -2.70 2.40 -3.86
CA LEU A 38 -2.70 1.27 -2.91
C LEU A 38 -3.31 -0.02 -3.47
N TYR A 39 -4.37 0.10 -4.28
CA TYR A 39 -5.14 -1.07 -4.73
C TYR A 39 -4.62 -1.66 -6.03
N SER A 40 -4.04 -0.88 -6.92
CA SER A 40 -3.37 -1.41 -8.11
C SER A 40 -2.00 -1.97 -7.76
N ASP A 41 -1.22 -1.24 -6.96
CA ASP A 41 0.21 -1.52 -6.82
C ASP A 41 0.49 -2.68 -5.85
N LEU A 42 -0.46 -2.99 -4.95
CA LEU A 42 -0.39 -4.17 -4.09
C LEU A 42 -1.14 -5.39 -4.68
N ARG A 43 -1.81 -5.24 -5.83
CA ARG A 43 -2.73 -6.27 -6.37
C ARG A 43 -2.02 -7.54 -6.80
N ASP A 44 -0.87 -7.40 -7.44
CA ASP A 44 -0.08 -8.53 -7.95
C ASP A 44 0.73 -9.23 -6.85
N GLY A 45 0.72 -8.68 -5.63
CA GLY A 45 1.42 -9.19 -4.46
C GLY A 45 2.92 -8.85 -4.41
N ARG A 46 3.54 -8.33 -5.47
CA ARG A 46 5.00 -8.08 -5.50
C ARG A 46 5.40 -7.01 -4.49
N MET A 47 4.71 -5.87 -4.50
CA MET A 47 4.96 -4.78 -3.54
C MET A 47 4.49 -5.14 -2.13
N LEU A 48 3.46 -5.99 -2.01
CA LEU A 48 3.01 -6.49 -0.71
C LEU A 48 4.08 -7.39 -0.08
N LEU A 49 4.70 -8.29 -0.85
CA LEU A 49 5.83 -9.10 -0.41
C LEU A 49 7.00 -8.23 0.06
N ARG A 50 7.41 -7.24 -0.74
CA ARG A 50 8.48 -6.30 -0.35
C ARG A 50 8.16 -5.57 0.96
N LEU A 51 6.92 -5.14 1.13
CA LEU A 51 6.47 -4.49 2.36
C LEU A 51 6.58 -5.45 3.56
N LEU A 52 6.16 -6.71 3.41
CA LEU A 52 6.27 -7.71 4.46
C LEU A 52 7.72 -8.00 4.84
N GLU A 53 8.63 -8.12 3.87
CA GLU A 53 10.07 -8.29 4.12
C GLU A 53 10.66 -7.14 4.94
N VAL A 54 10.30 -5.89 4.59
CA VAL A 54 10.77 -4.71 5.30
C VAL A 54 10.22 -4.65 6.72
N LEU A 55 8.98 -5.06 6.93
CA LEU A 55 8.32 -5.05 8.24
C LEU A 55 8.80 -6.16 9.15
N SER A 56 9.03 -7.37 8.62
CA SER A 56 9.53 -8.51 9.40
C SER A 56 11.03 -8.44 9.62
N GLY A 57 11.77 -7.76 8.73
CA GLY A 57 13.23 -7.80 8.69
C GLY A 57 13.78 -9.12 8.14
N GLU A 58 12.93 -9.97 7.56
CA GLU A 58 13.29 -11.26 6.97
C GLU A 58 13.13 -11.23 5.45
N GLN A 59 13.97 -12.00 4.76
CA GLN A 59 13.83 -12.20 3.31
C GLN A 59 12.76 -13.27 3.04
N LEU A 60 11.78 -12.93 2.22
CA LEU A 60 10.68 -13.82 1.86
C LEU A 60 10.93 -14.35 0.45
N ASP A 61 11.61 -15.51 0.36
CA ASP A 61 11.90 -16.21 -0.90
C ASP A 61 10.65 -16.89 -1.50
N LEU A 62 9.54 -16.15 -1.60
CA LEU A 62 8.24 -16.66 -2.04
C LEU A 62 8.02 -16.51 -3.56
N LEU A 63 8.97 -15.91 -4.30
CA LEU A 63 8.91 -15.76 -5.76
C LEU A 63 10.24 -16.14 -6.42
N PRO A 64 10.24 -16.79 -7.60
CA PRO A 64 11.42 -16.90 -8.45
C PRO A 64 11.89 -15.47 -8.81
N GLN A 65 13.18 -15.17 -8.62
CA GLN A 65 13.73 -13.83 -8.82
C GLN A 65 13.78 -13.37 -10.30
N ASP A 66 13.31 -14.21 -11.23
CA ASP A 66 13.44 -14.04 -12.68
C ASP A 66 12.12 -13.79 -13.44
N LEU A 67 11.01 -13.43 -12.76
CA LEU A 67 9.73 -13.08 -13.41
C LEU A 67 9.28 -11.63 -13.16
#